data_AF-A0A7Z8ZBQ0-F1
#
_entry.id   AF-A0A7Z8ZBQ0-F1
#
_cell.length_a   1.000
_cell.length_b   1.000
_cell.length_c   1.000
_cell.angle_alpha   90.00
_cell.angle_beta   90.00
_cell.angle_gamma   90.00
#
_symmetry.space_group_name_H-M   'P 1'
#
loop_
_entity.id
_entity.type
_entity.pdbx_description
1 polymer ?
#
loop_
_entity_poly.entity_id
_entity_poly.type
_entity_poly.pdbx_seq_one_letter_code
_entity_poly.pdbx_strand_id
1 'polypeptide(L)'
;MHKLIKNYKADVYFDELIDHEGNPRRSAQSLIQCLDSLAPDELEKRRLTAEATIQEMGISFTVYTDKGNIDRIWPFDIIPRTIDAQDWTIAETGLKQRLTALNRFINDLYNEQHCIKDGIIPEYIIKESKNFRPECVGMSPPYGVWAHICGTDLVRDETGQFYVLEDNLRVPSGVSYMLENRAITKRVLPELF
;
A
#
# COMPACT_ATOMS: atom_id res chain seq x y z
N MET A 1 0.11 -26.49 18.76
CA MET A 1 1.21 -25.52 18.95
C MET A 1 1.96 -25.46 17.64
N HIS A 2 1.98 -24.28 17.02
CA HIS A 2 2.55 -24.08 15.69
C HIS A 2 4.07 -24.22 15.71
N LYS A 3 4.65 -24.97 14.76
CA LYS A 3 6.10 -25.25 14.77
C LYS A 3 6.90 -24.03 14.33
N LEU A 4 6.39 -23.29 13.34
CA LEU A 4 7.04 -22.13 12.73
C LEU A 4 7.32 -21.00 13.73
N ILE A 5 6.37 -20.75 14.64
CA ILE A 5 6.37 -19.55 15.51
C ILE A 5 6.84 -19.83 16.94
N LYS A 6 7.24 -21.08 17.26
CA LYS A 6 7.54 -21.52 18.63
C LYS A 6 8.59 -20.67 19.35
N ASN A 7 9.51 -20.04 18.62
CA ASN A 7 10.58 -19.19 19.16
C ASN A 7 10.54 -17.76 18.60
N TYR A 8 9.44 -17.36 17.95
CA TYR A 8 9.30 -16.03 17.38
C TYR A 8 8.91 -15.03 18.46
N LYS A 9 9.57 -13.86 18.49
CA LYS A 9 9.32 -12.81 19.47
C LYS A 9 8.66 -11.61 18.77
N ALA A 10 7.38 -11.42 19.04
CA ALA A 10 6.55 -10.35 18.47
C ALA A 10 6.34 -9.17 19.45
N ASP A 11 7.22 -9.00 20.44
CA ASP A 11 7.01 -8.14 21.61
C ASP A 11 7.51 -6.70 21.43
N VAL A 12 8.29 -6.41 20.38
CA VAL A 12 8.93 -5.10 20.20
C VAL A 12 8.08 -4.12 19.37
N TYR A 13 7.34 -4.63 18.38
CA TYR A 13 6.55 -3.83 17.44
C TYR A 13 5.23 -4.53 17.13
N PHE A 14 4.28 -3.79 16.56
CA PHE A 14 3.06 -4.42 16.05
C PHE A 14 3.40 -5.37 14.89
N ASP A 15 3.33 -6.67 15.18
CA ASP A 15 3.49 -7.71 14.18
C ASP A 15 2.13 -8.02 13.53
N GLU A 16 2.10 -8.10 12.20
CA GLU A 16 0.86 -8.31 11.42
C GLU A 16 0.34 -9.75 11.51
N LEU A 17 1.20 -10.70 11.81
CA LEU A 17 0.88 -12.13 11.79
C LEU A 17 0.68 -12.68 13.20
N ILE A 18 1.49 -12.24 14.16
CA ILE A 18 1.59 -12.79 15.51
C ILE A 18 1.20 -11.73 16.54
N ASP A 19 0.45 -12.12 17.56
CA ASP A 19 0.12 -11.24 18.68
C ASP A 19 1.19 -11.29 19.79
N HIS A 20 1.01 -10.43 20.80
CA HIS A 20 1.92 -10.32 21.95
C HIS A 20 1.98 -11.59 22.82
N GLU A 21 1.02 -12.51 22.68
CA GLU A 21 1.02 -13.80 23.37
C GLU A 21 1.73 -14.90 22.55
N GLY A 22 2.20 -14.57 21.34
CA GLY A 22 2.84 -15.51 20.42
C GLY A 22 1.85 -16.35 19.61
N ASN A 23 0.57 -15.96 19.57
CA ASN A 23 -0.46 -16.65 18.80
C ASN A 23 -0.68 -15.99 17.43
N PRO A 24 -1.06 -16.74 16.38
CA PRO A 24 -1.46 -16.15 15.12
C PRO A 24 -2.69 -15.25 15.27
N ARG A 25 -2.60 -14.02 14.77
CA ARG A 25 -3.76 -13.13 14.63
C ARG A 25 -4.80 -13.74 13.72
N ARG A 26 -6.06 -13.36 13.90
CA ARG A 26 -7.21 -13.88 13.13
C ARG A 26 -6.98 -13.87 11.62
N SER A 27 -6.50 -12.76 11.07
CA SER A 27 -6.21 -12.58 9.64
C SER A 27 -5.09 -13.47 9.13
N ALA A 28 -4.18 -13.91 10.01
CA ALA A 28 -3.01 -14.72 9.69
C ALA A 28 -3.19 -16.21 9.96
N GLN A 29 -4.29 -16.65 10.59
CA GLN A 29 -4.49 -18.05 10.98
C GLN A 29 -4.36 -19.02 9.80
N SER A 30 -5.07 -18.76 8.70
CA SER A 30 -5.00 -19.63 7.50
C SER A 30 -3.61 -19.65 6.89
N LEU A 31 -2.91 -18.51 6.89
CA LEU A 31 -1.54 -18.41 6.39
C LEU A 31 -0.59 -19.25 7.26
N ILE A 32 -0.61 -19.06 8.58
CA ILE A 32 0.27 -19.80 9.49
C ILE A 32 -0.03 -21.30 9.44
N GLN A 33 -1.30 -21.71 9.34
CA GLN A 33 -1.69 -23.11 9.18
C GLN A 33 -1.16 -23.71 7.87
N CYS A 34 -1.29 -22.97 6.76
CA CYS A 34 -0.73 -23.37 5.48
C CYS A 34 0.78 -23.57 5.59
N LEU A 35 1.51 -22.58 6.12
CA LEU A 35 2.96 -22.62 6.25
C LEU A 35 3.43 -23.76 7.18
N ASP A 36 2.75 -23.99 8.29
CA ASP A 36 3.06 -25.08 9.23
C ASP A 36 2.84 -26.48 8.63
N SER A 37 1.99 -26.60 7.62
CA SER A 37 1.71 -27.86 6.93
C SER A 37 2.79 -28.22 5.90
N LEU A 38 3.61 -27.26 5.50
CA LEU A 38 4.67 -27.47 4.52
C LEU A 38 5.84 -28.27 5.10
N ALA A 39 6.50 -29.04 4.24
CA ALA A 39 7.77 -29.67 4.60
C ALA A 39 8.86 -28.58 4.80
N PRO A 40 9.89 -28.84 5.63
CA PRO A 40 10.90 -27.82 5.98
C PRO A 40 11.63 -27.18 4.79
N ASP A 41 11.76 -27.89 3.67
CA ASP A 41 12.43 -27.45 2.44
C ASP A 41 11.46 -26.87 1.39
N GLU A 42 10.16 -27.04 1.58
CA GLU A 42 9.15 -26.68 0.59
C GLU A 42 8.99 -25.16 0.43
N LEU A 43 9.14 -24.41 1.53
CA LEU A 43 9.08 -22.95 1.49
C LEU A 43 10.21 -22.36 0.63
N GLU A 44 11.41 -22.92 0.73
CA GLU A 44 12.55 -22.49 -0.08
C GLU A 44 12.35 -22.83 -1.57
N LYS A 45 11.77 -24.01 -1.87
CA LYS A 45 11.42 -24.37 -3.26
C LYS A 45 10.38 -23.39 -3.84
N ARG A 46 9.38 -23.00 -3.06
CA ARG A 46 8.38 -22.01 -3.47
C ARG A 46 8.99 -20.62 -3.67
N ARG A 47 9.95 -20.22 -2.83
CA ARG A 47 10.73 -18.98 -2.99
C ARG A 47 11.51 -18.97 -4.32
N LEU A 48 12.26 -20.03 -4.60
CA LEU A 48 13.00 -20.19 -5.86
C LEU A 48 12.06 -20.22 -7.09
N THR A 49 10.90 -20.85 -6.96
CA THR A 49 9.88 -20.87 -8.03
C THR A 49 9.30 -19.48 -8.29
N ALA A 50 9.06 -18.69 -7.23
CA ALA A 50 8.62 -17.31 -7.36
C ALA A 50 9.67 -16.45 -8.07
N GLU A 51 10.95 -16.57 -7.70
CA GLU A 51 12.05 -15.85 -8.35
C GLU A 51 12.18 -16.19 -9.84
N ALA A 52 12.14 -17.48 -10.19
CA ALA A 52 12.16 -17.92 -11.58
C ALA A 52 10.93 -17.39 -12.36
N THR A 53 9.75 -17.40 -11.74
CA THR A 53 8.53 -16.87 -12.34
C THR A 53 8.65 -15.36 -12.62
N ILE A 54 9.17 -14.58 -11.68
CA ILE A 54 9.39 -13.13 -11.84
C ILE A 54 10.36 -12.85 -12.99
N GLN A 55 11.44 -13.65 -13.08
CA GLN A 55 12.40 -13.56 -14.18
C GLN A 55 11.77 -13.89 -15.53
N GLU A 56 10.99 -14.97 -15.63
CA GLU A 56 10.28 -15.37 -16.85
C GLU A 56 9.26 -14.33 -17.31
N MET A 57 8.56 -13.69 -16.37
CA MET A 57 7.57 -12.65 -16.66
C MET A 57 8.21 -11.31 -17.06
N GLY A 58 9.54 -11.18 -16.92
CA GLY A 58 10.26 -9.95 -17.24
C GLY A 58 9.89 -8.77 -16.33
N ILE A 59 9.42 -9.05 -15.10
CA ILE A 59 9.07 -8.01 -14.14
C ILE A 59 10.38 -7.44 -13.56
N SER A 60 10.81 -6.30 -14.10
CA SER A 60 11.96 -5.53 -13.61
C SER A 60 11.53 -4.18 -13.05
N PHE A 61 12.40 -3.59 -12.22
CA PHE A 61 12.36 -2.17 -11.93
C PHE A 61 13.67 -1.53 -12.33
N THR A 62 13.57 -0.35 -12.94
CA THR A 62 14.75 0.43 -13.33
C THR A 62 15.22 1.24 -12.13
N VAL A 63 16.43 0.96 -11.66
CA VAL A 63 17.10 1.83 -10.67
C VAL A 63 17.85 2.91 -11.42
N TYR A 64 17.41 4.15 -11.23
CA TYR A 64 18.15 5.31 -11.70
C TYR A 64 19.35 5.55 -10.77
N THR A 65 20.56 5.38 -11.32
CA THR A 65 21.80 5.75 -10.63
C THR A 65 22.54 6.80 -11.45
N ASP A 66 23.42 7.57 -10.82
CA ASP A 66 24.29 8.54 -11.51
C ASP A 66 25.17 7.91 -12.61
N LYS A 67 25.26 6.57 -12.64
CA LYS A 67 26.05 5.78 -13.61
C LYS A 67 25.20 5.08 -14.69
N GLY A 68 23.89 5.35 -14.73
CA GLY A 68 22.97 4.79 -15.72
C GLY A 68 21.81 4.00 -15.11
N ASN A 69 20.97 3.45 -16.00
CA ASN A 69 19.81 2.64 -15.66
C ASN A 69 20.22 1.17 -15.51
N ILE A 70 20.05 0.61 -14.31
CA ILE A 70 20.26 -0.82 -14.08
C ILE A 70 18.88 -1.43 -13.82
N ASP A 71 18.47 -2.36 -14.70
CA ASP A 71 17.28 -3.17 -14.45
C ASP A 71 17.62 -4.21 -13.38
N ARG A 72 16.87 -4.16 -12.27
CA ARG A 72 16.97 -5.16 -11.19
C ARG A 72 15.73 -6.03 -11.20
N ILE A 73 15.95 -7.30 -10.88
CA ILE A 73 14.88 -8.25 -10.58
C ILE A 73 14.13 -7.72 -9.36
N TRP A 74 12.80 -7.70 -9.45
CA TRP A 74 11.94 -7.24 -8.38
C TRP A 74 12.08 -8.13 -7.14
N PRO A 75 12.47 -7.60 -5.96
CA PRO A 75 12.51 -8.37 -4.73
C PRO A 75 11.09 -8.70 -4.28
N PHE A 76 10.76 -9.98 -4.22
CA PHE A 76 9.44 -10.47 -3.83
C PHE A 76 9.56 -11.38 -2.60
N ASP A 77 8.84 -11.01 -1.54
CA ASP A 77 8.63 -11.89 -0.40
C ASP A 77 7.38 -12.73 -0.65
N ILE A 78 7.51 -14.06 -0.51
CA ILE A 78 6.41 -15.00 -0.72
C ILE A 78 5.42 -15.00 0.45
N ILE A 79 5.78 -14.44 1.60
CA ILE A 79 4.90 -14.36 2.77
C ILE A 79 3.96 -13.16 2.60
N PRO A 80 2.65 -13.37 2.36
CA PRO A 80 1.74 -12.27 2.10
C PRO A 80 1.45 -11.48 3.38
N ARG A 81 1.33 -10.16 3.25
CA ARG A 81 0.81 -9.31 4.31
C ARG A 81 -0.70 -9.49 4.44
N THR A 82 -1.14 -10.09 5.54
CA THR A 82 -2.56 -10.26 5.85
C THR A 82 -3.11 -9.04 6.58
N ILE A 83 -4.33 -8.62 6.23
CA ILE A 83 -5.02 -7.50 6.89
C ILE A 83 -6.37 -8.03 7.37
N ASP A 84 -6.76 -7.72 8.60
CA ASP A 84 -8.09 -8.09 9.10
C ASP A 84 -9.19 -7.34 8.33
N ALA A 85 -10.30 -8.01 8.06
CA ALA A 85 -11.41 -7.43 7.31
C ALA A 85 -12.00 -6.19 8.02
N GLN A 86 -12.00 -6.15 9.35
CA GLN A 86 -12.48 -5.00 10.13
C GLN A 86 -11.56 -3.80 9.92
N ASP A 87 -10.25 -4.01 10.01
CA ASP A 87 -9.26 -2.96 9.81
C ASP A 87 -9.31 -2.42 8.38
N TRP A 88 -9.47 -3.29 7.38
CA TRP A 88 -9.61 -2.89 5.99
C TRP A 88 -10.91 -2.11 5.75
N THR A 89 -12.02 -2.48 6.36
CA THR A 89 -13.30 -1.77 6.22
C THR A 89 -13.19 -0.33 6.72
N ILE A 90 -12.49 -0.12 7.84
CA ILE A 90 -12.23 1.22 8.39
C ILE A 90 -11.31 1.99 7.44
N ALA A 91 -10.20 1.39 7.00
CA ALA A 91 -9.27 2.02 6.07
C ALA A 91 -9.96 2.42 4.75
N GLU A 92 -10.72 1.51 4.14
CA GLU A 92 -11.46 1.76 2.89
C GLU A 92 -12.42 2.95 3.04
N THR A 93 -13.16 3.01 4.15
CA THR A 93 -14.09 4.10 4.42
C THR A 93 -13.35 5.43 4.59
N GLY A 94 -12.24 5.44 5.34
CA GLY A 94 -11.39 6.61 5.52
C GLY A 94 -10.76 7.09 4.22
N LEU A 95 -10.28 6.18 3.37
CA LEU A 95 -9.68 6.50 2.06
C LEU A 95 -10.71 7.13 1.11
N LYS A 96 -11.95 6.60 1.06
CA LYS A 96 -13.04 7.21 0.28
C LYS A 96 -13.40 8.60 0.77
N GLN A 97 -13.48 8.79 2.09
CA GLN A 97 -13.71 10.10 2.70
C GLN A 97 -12.59 11.08 2.35
N ARG A 98 -11.33 10.66 2.52
CA ARG A 98 -10.14 11.47 2.24
C ARG A 98 -10.08 11.90 0.78
N LEU A 99 -10.24 10.97 -0.16
CA LEU A 99 -10.24 11.30 -1.59
C LEU A 99 -11.38 12.25 -1.97
N THR A 100 -12.55 12.10 -1.36
CA THR A 100 -13.68 13.02 -1.55
C THR A 100 -13.32 14.43 -1.06
N ALA A 101 -12.72 14.53 0.14
CA ALA A 101 -12.27 15.81 0.68
C ALA A 101 -11.17 16.45 -0.18
N LEU A 102 -10.20 15.67 -0.65
CA LEU A 102 -9.12 16.15 -1.53
C LEU A 102 -9.66 16.70 -2.86
N ASN A 103 -10.59 15.99 -3.51
CA ASN A 103 -11.22 16.49 -4.73
C ASN A 103 -12.00 17.80 -4.50
N ARG A 104 -12.75 17.88 -3.40
CA ARG A 104 -13.47 19.12 -3.02
C ARG A 104 -12.51 20.26 -2.71
N PHE A 105 -11.42 19.97 -2.00
CA PHE A 105 -10.39 20.95 -1.67
C PHE A 105 -9.72 21.51 -2.94
N ILE A 106 -9.31 20.64 -3.87
CA ILE A 106 -8.72 21.09 -5.14
C ILE A 106 -9.72 21.94 -5.93
N ASN A 107 -10.99 21.53 -5.97
CA ASN A 107 -12.03 22.29 -6.65
C ASN A 107 -12.22 23.68 -6.04
N ASP A 108 -12.38 23.76 -4.71
CA ASP A 108 -12.51 25.02 -3.99
C ASP A 108 -11.30 25.93 -4.22
N LEU A 109 -10.10 25.35 -4.18
CA LEU A 109 -8.86 26.08 -4.36
C LEU A 109 -8.75 26.80 -5.71
N TYR A 110 -9.22 26.17 -6.79
CA TYR A 110 -9.22 26.75 -8.13
C TYR A 110 -10.45 27.61 -8.44
N ASN A 111 -11.45 27.65 -7.55
CA ASN A 111 -12.69 28.39 -7.76
C ASN A 111 -12.96 29.37 -6.59
N GLU A 112 -13.87 29.04 -5.67
CA GLU A 112 -14.38 29.98 -4.68
C GLU A 112 -13.43 30.25 -3.50
N GLN A 113 -12.43 29.41 -3.27
CA GLN A 113 -11.41 29.52 -2.22
C GLN A 113 -11.99 29.75 -0.81
N HIS A 114 -13.08 29.06 -0.48
CA HIS A 114 -13.69 29.10 0.84
C HIS A 114 -12.72 28.67 1.93
N CYS A 115 -11.91 27.63 1.71
CA CYS A 115 -10.92 27.18 2.70
C CYS A 115 -9.91 28.27 3.11
N ILE A 116 -9.62 29.22 2.22
CA ILE A 116 -8.75 30.37 2.50
C ILE A 116 -9.56 31.50 3.15
N LYS A 117 -10.71 31.84 2.57
CA LYS A 117 -11.59 32.93 3.05
C LYS A 117 -12.09 32.69 4.48
N ASP A 118 -12.30 31.42 4.84
CA ASP A 118 -12.76 31.00 6.16
C ASP A 118 -11.58 30.82 7.15
N GLY A 119 -10.33 31.04 6.70
CA GLY A 119 -9.14 30.98 7.54
C GLY A 119 -8.67 29.56 7.93
N ILE A 120 -9.19 28.51 7.28
CA ILE A 120 -8.82 27.12 7.54
C ILE A 120 -7.42 26.82 6.98
N ILE A 121 -7.16 27.27 5.75
CA ILE A 121 -5.86 27.11 5.08
C ILE A 121 -5.23 28.50 4.92
N PRO A 122 -4.01 28.72 5.47
CA PRO A 122 -3.29 29.96 5.25
C PRO A 122 -2.99 30.21 3.77
N GLU A 123 -3.32 31.41 3.29
CA GLU A 123 -3.20 31.78 1.87
C GLU A 123 -1.77 31.60 1.31
N TYR A 124 -0.74 31.84 2.14
CA TYR A 124 0.66 31.73 1.72
C TYR A 124 1.04 30.31 1.27
N ILE A 125 0.42 29.26 1.84
CA ILE A 125 0.67 27.86 1.46
C ILE A 125 0.40 27.65 -0.04
N ILE A 126 -0.62 28.34 -0.55
CA ILE A 126 -1.06 28.22 -1.94
C ILE A 126 -0.25 29.14 -2.84
N LYS A 127 -0.10 30.41 -2.46
CA LYS A 127 0.65 31.41 -3.25
C LYS A 127 2.11 31.01 -3.47
N GLU A 128 2.73 30.37 -2.50
CA GLU A 128 4.13 29.93 -2.57
C GLU A 128 4.28 28.51 -3.14
N SER A 129 3.17 27.79 -3.34
CA SER A 129 3.21 26.43 -3.88
C SER A 129 3.62 26.44 -5.34
N LYS A 130 4.78 25.83 -5.64
CA LYS A 130 5.23 25.54 -7.00
C LYS A 130 4.29 24.61 -7.78
N ASN A 131 3.34 23.97 -7.10
CA ASN A 131 2.40 23.01 -7.68
C ASN A 131 1.02 23.62 -7.95
N PHE A 132 0.74 24.82 -7.44
CA PHE A 132 -0.46 25.55 -7.84
C PHE A 132 -0.33 25.96 -9.31
N ARG A 133 -1.43 25.83 -10.06
CA ARG A 133 -1.49 26.14 -11.49
C ARG A 133 -2.49 27.26 -11.75
N PRO A 134 -2.04 28.51 -11.94
CA PRO A 134 -2.93 29.63 -12.27
C PRO A 134 -3.82 29.34 -13.49
N GLU A 135 -3.34 28.50 -14.40
CA GLU A 135 -4.06 28.07 -15.61
C GLU A 135 -5.33 27.26 -15.31
N CYS A 136 -5.43 26.68 -14.11
CA CYS A 136 -6.60 25.92 -13.68
C CYS A 136 -7.64 26.78 -12.96
N VAL A 137 -7.39 28.07 -12.72
CA VAL A 137 -8.34 28.95 -12.02
C VAL A 137 -9.62 29.15 -12.84
N GLY A 138 -10.77 28.95 -12.20
CA GLY A 138 -12.09 28.97 -12.83
C GLY A 138 -12.43 27.71 -13.63
N MET A 139 -11.54 26.71 -13.64
CA MET A 139 -11.81 25.42 -14.28
C MET A 139 -12.60 24.51 -13.33
N SER A 140 -13.51 23.73 -13.90
CA SER A 140 -14.18 22.62 -13.21
C SER A 140 -14.21 21.39 -14.12
N PRO A 141 -13.57 20.28 -13.73
CA PRO A 141 -13.63 19.05 -14.51
C PRO A 141 -15.04 18.43 -14.46
N PRO A 142 -15.40 17.60 -15.45
CA PRO A 142 -16.64 16.82 -15.40
C PRO A 142 -16.76 16.06 -14.08
N TYR A 143 -17.97 16.11 -13.50
CA TYR A 143 -18.28 15.46 -12.22
C TYR A 143 -17.47 15.95 -11.00
N GLY A 144 -16.68 17.03 -11.13
CA GLY A 144 -15.85 17.57 -10.05
C GLY A 144 -14.68 16.66 -9.65
N VAL A 145 -14.25 15.76 -10.55
CA VAL A 145 -13.17 14.80 -10.28
C VAL A 145 -11.83 15.34 -10.79
N TRP A 146 -11.01 15.83 -9.87
CA TRP A 146 -9.66 16.31 -10.12
C TRP A 146 -8.63 15.17 -10.05
N ALA A 147 -8.66 14.39 -8.97
CA ALA A 147 -7.84 13.21 -8.76
C ALA A 147 -8.68 11.96 -9.03
N HIS A 148 -8.60 11.46 -10.27
CA HIS A 148 -9.32 10.25 -10.71
C HIS A 148 -8.77 8.99 -10.05
N ILE A 149 -7.46 8.96 -9.81
CA ILE A 149 -6.75 7.89 -9.14
C ILE A 149 -5.90 8.54 -8.06
N CYS A 150 -5.93 7.97 -6.87
CA CYS A 150 -5.15 8.39 -5.71
C CYS A 150 -4.43 7.18 -5.14
N GLY A 151 -3.10 7.25 -5.07
CA GLY A 151 -2.31 6.34 -4.26
C GLY A 151 -2.17 6.94 -2.86
N THR A 152 -2.57 6.22 -1.81
CA THR A 152 -2.42 6.72 -0.44
C THR A 152 -1.52 5.78 0.32
N ASP A 153 -0.40 6.32 0.82
CA ASP A 153 0.62 5.55 1.50
C ASP A 153 0.22 5.38 2.97
N LEU A 154 -0.02 4.13 3.36
CA LEU A 154 -0.47 3.77 4.70
C LEU A 154 0.61 3.04 5.48
N VAL A 155 0.79 3.42 6.74
CA VAL A 155 1.62 2.71 7.72
C VAL A 155 0.78 2.27 8.91
N ARG A 156 1.25 1.25 9.62
CA ARG A 156 0.75 0.91 10.96
C ARG A 156 1.73 1.39 12.01
N ASP A 157 1.18 1.97 13.07
CA ASP A 157 1.93 2.29 14.28
C ASP A 157 2.08 1.04 15.19
N GLU A 158 2.66 1.24 16.37
CA GLU A 158 2.82 0.21 17.40
C GLU A 158 1.49 -0.34 17.97
N THR A 159 0.38 0.38 17.79
CA THR A 159 -0.95 -0.04 18.24
C THR A 159 -1.70 -0.82 17.15
N GLY A 160 -1.18 -0.86 15.92
CA GLY A 160 -1.81 -1.47 14.75
C GLY A 160 -2.77 -0.54 14.02
N GLN A 161 -2.83 0.74 14.40
CA GLN A 161 -3.67 1.74 13.77
C GLN A 161 -3.04 2.22 12.46
N PHE A 162 -3.87 2.35 11.42
CA PHE A 162 -3.42 2.90 10.14
C PHE A 162 -3.29 4.42 10.17
N TYR A 163 -2.18 4.91 9.64
CA TYR A 163 -1.90 6.34 9.41
C TYR A 163 -1.57 6.59 7.95
N VAL A 164 -1.99 7.75 7.46
CA VAL A 164 -1.60 8.24 6.12
C VAL A 164 -0.27 8.98 6.24
N LEU A 165 0.73 8.55 5.46
CA LEU A 165 1.97 9.29 5.30
C LEU A 165 1.88 10.33 4.18
N GLU A 166 1.35 9.93 3.02
CA GLU A 166 1.30 10.77 1.83
C GLU A 166 0.12 10.41 0.90
N ASP A 167 -0.32 11.40 0.12
CA ASP A 167 -1.27 11.22 -0.98
C ASP A 167 -0.62 11.54 -2.34
N ASN A 168 -0.70 10.56 -3.24
CA ASN A 168 -0.17 10.62 -4.59
C ASN A 168 -1.31 10.89 -5.59
N LEU A 169 -1.54 12.17 -5.89
CA LEU A 169 -2.68 12.65 -6.70
C LEU A 169 -2.33 13.01 -8.16
N ARG A 170 -1.05 12.88 -8.55
CA ARG A 170 -0.58 13.31 -9.89
C ARG A 170 -0.67 12.17 -10.89
N VAL A 171 0.33 11.28 -10.83
CA VAL A 171 0.45 10.11 -11.69
C VAL A 171 0.85 8.93 -10.79
N PRO A 172 -0.07 8.45 -9.94
CA PRO A 172 0.22 7.34 -9.04
C PRO A 172 0.54 6.08 -9.86
N SER A 173 1.62 5.40 -9.49
CA SER A 173 2.05 4.11 -10.05
C SER A 173 1.84 2.99 -9.03
N GLY A 174 2.16 1.75 -9.37
CA GLY A 174 2.16 0.64 -8.41
C GLY A 174 1.15 -0.48 -8.68
N VAL A 175 0.06 -0.19 -9.41
CA VAL A 175 -1.06 -1.14 -9.61
C VAL A 175 -0.64 -2.42 -10.33
N SER A 176 0.29 -2.34 -11.30
CA SER A 176 0.84 -3.51 -11.97
C SER A 176 1.49 -4.46 -10.97
N TYR A 177 2.37 -3.96 -10.09
CA TYR A 177 3.02 -4.79 -9.05
C TYR A 177 2.02 -5.46 -8.12
N MET A 178 0.94 -4.75 -7.73
CA MET A 178 -0.13 -5.35 -6.91
C MET A 178 -0.77 -6.56 -7.60
N LEU A 179 -1.07 -6.45 -8.89
CA LEU A 179 -1.68 -7.52 -9.67
C LEU A 179 -0.70 -8.69 -9.86
N GLU A 180 0.55 -8.40 -10.21
CA GLU A 180 1.58 -9.42 -10.41
C GLU A 180 1.91 -10.18 -9.13
N ASN A 181 2.07 -9.46 -8.01
CA ASN A 181 2.30 -10.07 -6.69
C ASN A 181 1.17 -11.06 -6.35
N ARG A 182 -0.08 -10.71 -6.65
CA ARG A 182 -1.23 -11.60 -6.43
C ARG A 182 -1.20 -12.82 -7.35
N ALA A 183 -0.84 -12.65 -8.63
CA ALA A 183 -0.74 -13.74 -9.58
C ALA A 183 0.36 -14.74 -9.19
N ILE A 184 1.54 -14.23 -8.79
CA ILE A 184 2.65 -15.05 -8.31
C ILE A 184 2.26 -15.77 -7.03
N THR A 185 1.65 -15.07 -6.05
CA THR A 185 1.20 -15.68 -4.78
C THR A 185 0.23 -16.83 -5.05
N LYS A 186 -0.73 -16.69 -5.96
CA LYS A 186 -1.66 -17.77 -6.34
C LYS A 186 -0.95 -18.98 -6.95
N ARG A 187 0.16 -18.76 -7.65
CA ARG A 187 0.96 -19.84 -8.27
C ARG A 187 1.80 -20.59 -7.25
N VAL A 188 2.39 -19.90 -6.27
CA VAL A 188 3.33 -20.48 -5.31
C VAL A 188 2.71 -20.87 -3.96
N LEU A 189 1.58 -20.28 -3.60
CA LEU A 189 0.79 -20.59 -2.40
C LEU A 189 -0.71 -20.76 -2.78
N PRO A 190 -1.06 -21.71 -3.67
CA PRO A 190 -2.44 -21.90 -4.13
C PRO A 190 -3.40 -22.27 -2.99
N GLU A 191 -2.92 -22.86 -1.90
CA GLU A 191 -3.73 -23.32 -0.76
C GLU A 191 -4.37 -22.15 0.04
N LEU A 192 -3.97 -20.91 -0.24
CA LEU A 192 -4.53 -19.71 0.40
C LEU A 192 -5.77 -19.14 -0.30
N PHE A 193 -6.21 -19.71 -1.42
CA PHE A 193 -7.29 -19.19 -2.29
C PHE A 193 -8.38 -20.23 -2.54
#